data_AF-A0A916XAK8-F1
#
_entry.id   AF-A0A916XAK8-F1
#
_cell.length_a   1.000
_cell.length_b   1.000
_cell.length_c   1.000
_cell.angle_alpha   90.00
_cell.angle_beta   90.00
_cell.angle_gamma   90.00
#
_symmetry.space_group_name_H-M   'P 1'
#
loop_
_entity.id
_entity.type
_entity.pdbx_description
1 polymer ?
#
loop_
_entity_poly.entity_id
_entity_poly.type
_entity_poly.pdbx_seq_one_letter_code
_entity_poly.pdbx_strand_id
1 'polypeptide(L)'
;MASPSTLVNFWRGLRGSVHPADAPVFAETSDHTFDLRFPPPAYIGAVDTAPVIVLMSNGGFNRLVTPREFEDPGAAEAHRERLFRPVAADPAVAAPYYSRTSIGRLLQSEEGSIVNAVAYRSASLSREPSNQRLLETLLSVERIAAGCGRN
;
A
#
# COMPACT_ATOMS: atom_id res chain seq x y z
N MET A 1 15.58 3.89 17.64
CA MET A 1 14.60 3.52 16.60
C MET A 1 13.23 3.48 17.26
N ALA A 2 12.22 4.14 16.68
CA ALA A 2 10.85 4.10 17.18
C ALA A 2 10.30 2.67 17.11
N SER A 3 9.36 2.33 17.98
CA SER A 3 8.64 1.06 17.87
C SER A 3 7.72 1.10 16.65
N PRO A 4 7.63 0.02 15.86
CA PRO A 4 6.81 0.00 14.66
C PRO A 4 5.33 0.21 14.98
N SER A 5 4.62 0.99 14.16
CA SER A 5 3.19 1.21 14.32
C SER A 5 2.39 -0.09 14.15
N THR A 6 1.13 -0.07 14.56
CA THR A 6 0.18 -1.16 14.27
C THR A 6 0.02 -1.42 12.78
N LEU A 7 0.17 -0.37 11.96
CA LEU A 7 0.12 -0.48 10.50
C LEU A 7 1.31 -1.29 9.98
N VAL A 8 2.53 -0.92 10.36
CA VAL A 8 3.76 -1.63 9.93
C VAL A 8 3.80 -3.06 10.47
N ASN A 9 3.41 -3.27 11.72
CA ASN A 9 3.33 -4.61 12.30
C ASN A 9 2.32 -5.50 11.57
N PHE A 10 1.19 -4.95 11.14
CA PHE A 10 0.25 -5.69 10.30
C PHE A 10 0.89 -6.06 8.97
N TRP A 11 1.45 -5.11 8.24
CA TRP A 11 2.00 -5.39 6.91
C TRP A 11 3.25 -6.27 6.91
N ARG A 12 3.99 -6.39 8.02
CA ARG A 12 5.03 -7.42 8.24
C ARG A 12 4.51 -8.86 8.15
N GLY A 13 3.21 -9.05 8.37
CA GLY A 13 2.54 -10.35 8.21
C GLY A 13 2.26 -10.73 6.76
N LEU A 14 2.48 -9.84 5.77
CA LEU A 14 2.16 -10.09 4.37
C LEU A 14 2.85 -11.37 3.84
N ARG A 15 2.10 -12.18 3.08
CA ARG A 15 2.59 -13.39 2.43
C ARG A 15 2.24 -13.33 0.94
N GLY A 16 3.25 -13.28 0.08
CA GLY A 16 3.06 -13.06 -1.35
C GLY A 16 2.48 -11.66 -1.62
N SER A 17 1.21 -11.61 -2.04
CA SER A 17 0.47 -10.41 -2.41
C SER A 17 -0.78 -10.15 -1.57
N VAL A 18 -1.12 -11.06 -0.64
CA VAL A 18 -2.32 -10.96 0.19
C VAL A 18 -1.93 -11.14 1.65
N HIS A 19 -2.42 -10.26 2.52
CA HIS A 19 -2.19 -10.42 3.95
C HIS A 19 -3.02 -11.61 4.47
N PRO A 20 -2.48 -12.54 5.28
CA PRO A 20 -3.22 -13.70 5.76
C PRO A 20 -4.55 -13.40 6.45
N ALA A 21 -4.66 -12.25 7.13
CA ALA A 21 -5.90 -11.83 7.77
C ALA A 21 -7.00 -11.40 6.77
N ASP A 22 -6.63 -11.00 5.56
CA ASP A 22 -7.59 -10.62 4.51
C ASP A 22 -7.83 -11.78 3.52
N ALA A 23 -6.98 -12.81 3.55
CA ALA A 23 -7.07 -13.94 2.62
C ALA A 23 -8.43 -14.68 2.64
N PRO A 24 -9.08 -14.92 3.80
CA PRO A 24 -10.41 -15.53 3.83
C PRO A 24 -11.46 -14.72 3.06
N VAL A 25 -11.42 -13.37 3.18
CA VAL A 25 -12.36 -12.47 2.50
C VAL A 25 -12.27 -12.63 0.98
N PHE A 26 -11.04 -12.69 0.44
CA PHE A 26 -10.83 -12.91 -0.99
C PHE A 26 -11.13 -14.33 -1.44
N ALA A 27 -10.96 -15.34 -0.57
CA ALA A 27 -11.32 -16.71 -0.88
C ALA A 27 -12.85 -16.92 -0.94
N GLU A 28 -13.59 -16.21 -0.09
CA GLU A 28 -15.06 -16.28 -0.01
C GLU A 28 -15.76 -15.41 -1.05
N THR A 29 -15.06 -14.40 -1.61
CA THR A 29 -15.64 -13.47 -2.59
C THR A 29 -14.96 -13.58 -3.95
N SER A 30 -15.64 -14.17 -4.93
CA SER A 30 -15.08 -14.31 -6.29
C SER A 30 -15.36 -13.13 -7.24
N ASP A 31 -16.21 -12.17 -6.86
CA ASP A 31 -16.69 -11.08 -7.74
C ASP A 31 -15.91 -9.75 -7.58
N HIS A 32 -14.76 -9.78 -6.90
CA HIS A 32 -13.92 -8.58 -6.78
C HIS A 32 -13.02 -8.40 -8.00
N THR A 33 -12.60 -7.16 -8.24
CA THR A 33 -11.69 -6.80 -9.34
C THR A 33 -10.30 -6.40 -8.87
N PHE A 34 -9.99 -6.54 -7.57
CA PHE A 34 -8.63 -6.35 -7.07
C PHE A 34 -7.62 -7.26 -7.79
N ASP A 35 -6.50 -6.68 -8.21
CA ASP A 35 -5.39 -7.43 -8.78
C ASP A 35 -4.47 -7.93 -7.66
N LEU A 36 -4.62 -9.21 -7.34
CA LEU A 36 -3.87 -9.88 -6.28
C LEU A 36 -2.59 -10.54 -6.81
N ARG A 37 -2.14 -10.28 -8.04
CA ARG A 37 -0.90 -10.88 -8.59
C ARG A 37 0.36 -10.19 -8.09
N PHE A 38 0.23 -8.96 -7.65
CA PHE A 38 1.35 -8.10 -7.23
C PHE A 38 1.19 -7.68 -5.77
N PRO A 39 2.29 -7.43 -5.04
CA PRO A 39 2.19 -6.99 -3.66
C PRO A 39 1.44 -5.64 -3.56
N PRO A 40 0.69 -5.46 -2.46
CA PRO A 40 -0.14 -4.28 -2.26
C PRO A 40 0.74 -3.05 -2.00
N PRO A 41 0.46 -1.90 -2.63
CA PRO A 41 1.08 -0.63 -2.28
C PRO A 41 0.46 -0.05 -0.99
N ALA A 42 0.60 -0.70 0.16
CA ALA A 42 -0.06 -0.23 1.39
C ALA A 42 0.39 1.18 1.82
N TYR A 43 1.69 1.44 1.77
CA TYR A 43 2.29 2.74 2.01
C TYR A 43 3.66 2.87 1.35
N ILE A 44 4.15 4.10 1.24
CA ILE A 44 5.47 4.47 0.73
C ILE A 44 6.04 5.56 1.64
N GLY A 45 7.33 5.45 1.98
CA GLY A 45 8.02 6.39 2.87
C GLY A 45 8.13 5.90 4.31
N ALA A 46 8.72 6.74 5.16
CA ALA A 46 8.98 6.47 6.57
C ALA A 46 7.72 6.59 7.44
N VAL A 47 6.71 5.74 7.20
CA VAL A 47 5.33 5.89 7.75
C VAL A 47 5.25 5.93 9.28
N ASP A 48 6.23 5.36 9.99
CA ASP A 48 6.29 5.39 11.46
C ASP A 48 6.85 6.70 12.03
N THR A 49 7.57 7.48 11.24
CA THR A 49 8.31 8.66 11.71
C THR A 49 7.98 9.94 10.95
N ALA A 50 7.36 9.84 9.77
CA ALA A 50 7.04 10.99 8.94
C ALA A 50 5.99 11.89 9.62
N PRO A 51 6.25 13.20 9.75
CA PRO A 51 5.31 14.15 10.34
C PRO A 51 4.05 14.40 9.48
N VAL A 52 4.11 14.11 8.17
CA VAL A 52 2.98 14.29 7.25
C VAL A 52 2.55 12.96 6.65
N ILE A 53 1.29 12.57 6.86
CA ILE A 53 0.70 11.41 6.21
C ILE A 53 -0.26 11.88 5.11
N VAL A 54 0.04 11.50 3.86
CA VAL A 54 -0.83 11.71 2.70
C VAL A 54 -1.70 10.48 2.51
N LEU A 55 -3.00 10.61 2.84
CA LEU A 55 -3.97 9.54 2.65
C LEU A 55 -4.49 9.54 1.21
N MET A 56 -4.33 8.41 0.53
CA MET A 56 -4.81 8.16 -0.82
C MET A 56 -5.96 7.14 -0.78
N SER A 57 -6.89 7.21 -1.74
CA SER A 57 -8.04 6.30 -1.77
C SER A 57 -7.65 4.85 -2.06
N ASN A 58 -6.79 4.63 -3.05
CA ASN A 58 -6.22 3.32 -3.37
C ASN A 58 -4.82 3.48 -3.97
N GLY A 59 -4.02 2.41 -3.95
CA GLY A 59 -2.68 2.44 -4.55
C GLY A 59 -2.63 2.15 -6.05
N GLY A 60 -3.80 2.07 -6.69
CA GLY A 60 -3.95 1.99 -8.13
C GLY A 60 -3.55 0.65 -8.76
N PHE A 61 -3.97 0.48 -9.99
CA PHE A 61 -3.54 -0.58 -10.89
C PHE A 61 -3.59 -0.08 -12.33
N ASN A 62 -2.47 -0.18 -13.02
CA ASN A 62 -2.40 0.06 -14.46
C ASN A 62 -1.96 -1.24 -15.15
N ARG A 63 -2.81 -1.74 -16.06
CA ARG A 63 -2.58 -3.01 -16.78
C ARG A 63 -1.33 -3.05 -17.65
N LEU A 64 -0.77 -1.90 -18.02
CA LEU A 64 0.44 -1.79 -18.85
C LEU A 64 1.69 -1.49 -18.00
N VAL A 65 1.54 -0.70 -16.94
CA VAL A 65 2.67 -0.23 -16.13
C VAL A 65 2.96 -1.19 -14.98
N THR A 66 1.94 -1.60 -14.21
CA THR A 66 2.14 -2.41 -13.00
C THR A 66 2.87 -3.72 -13.31
N PRO A 67 2.52 -4.50 -14.36
CA PRO A 67 3.27 -5.72 -14.66
C PRO A 67 4.75 -5.46 -14.92
N ARG A 68 5.10 -4.34 -15.59
CA ARG A 68 6.48 -3.95 -15.88
C ARG A 68 7.27 -3.58 -14.62
N GLU A 69 6.62 -2.98 -13.63
CA GLU A 69 7.22 -2.70 -12.31
C GLU A 69 7.65 -3.98 -11.58
N PHE A 70 7.05 -5.13 -11.93
CA PHE A 70 7.31 -6.43 -11.32
C PHE A 70 7.85 -7.47 -12.32
N GLU A 71 8.37 -7.04 -13.47
CA GLU A 71 9.03 -7.94 -14.44
C GLU A 71 10.36 -8.48 -13.89
N ASP A 72 11.07 -7.69 -13.09
CA ASP A 72 12.26 -8.13 -12.37
C ASP A 72 11.86 -9.12 -11.24
N PRO A 73 12.41 -10.35 -11.23
CA PRO A 73 12.15 -11.33 -10.17
C PRO A 73 12.36 -10.81 -8.74
N GLY A 74 13.24 -9.82 -8.55
CA GLY A 74 13.51 -9.20 -7.25
C GLY A 74 12.51 -8.11 -6.83
N ALA A 75 11.74 -7.55 -7.76
CA ALA A 75 10.92 -6.36 -7.50
C ALA A 75 9.81 -6.58 -6.47
N ALA A 76 9.15 -7.75 -6.51
CA ALA A 76 8.10 -8.07 -5.56
C ALA A 76 8.65 -8.20 -4.13
N GLU A 77 9.85 -8.76 -3.98
CA GLU A 77 10.50 -8.90 -2.67
C GLU A 77 11.01 -7.55 -2.16
N ALA A 78 11.65 -6.75 -3.03
CA ALA A 78 12.06 -5.39 -2.69
C ALA A 78 10.86 -4.53 -2.26
N HIS A 79 9.70 -4.71 -2.89
CA HIS A 79 8.46 -4.03 -2.50
C HIS A 79 7.97 -4.47 -1.11
N ARG A 80 7.99 -5.77 -0.81
CA ARG A 80 7.64 -6.29 0.52
C ARG A 80 8.60 -5.81 1.60
N GLU A 81 9.91 -5.79 1.32
CA GLU A 81 10.92 -5.32 2.26
C GLU A 81 10.68 -3.85 2.64
N ARG A 82 10.26 -3.00 1.70
CA ARG A 82 9.86 -1.61 1.99
C ARG A 82 8.64 -1.50 2.89
N LEU A 83 7.71 -2.47 2.83
CA LEU A 83 6.63 -2.54 3.81
C LEU A 83 7.18 -2.99 5.18
N PHE A 84 8.11 -3.93 5.22
CA PHE A 84 8.62 -4.47 6.49
C PHE A 84 9.52 -3.47 7.23
N ARG A 85 10.24 -2.64 6.47
CA ARG A 85 11.19 -1.63 6.93
C ARG A 85 10.92 -0.30 6.19
N PRO A 86 9.87 0.44 6.58
CA PRO A 86 9.57 1.73 5.96
C PRO A 86 10.71 2.72 6.23
N VAL A 87 11.20 3.33 5.16
CA VAL A 87 12.26 4.33 5.15
C VAL A 87 11.93 5.41 4.12
N ALA A 88 12.71 6.49 4.07
CA ALA A 88 12.68 7.45 2.98
C ALA A 88 12.65 6.70 1.63
N ALA A 89 11.79 7.17 0.73
CA ALA A 89 11.65 6.53 -0.57
C ALA A 89 12.12 7.50 -1.66
N ASP A 90 12.99 7.03 -2.55
CA ASP A 90 13.19 7.73 -3.81
C ASP A 90 11.93 7.56 -4.67
N PRO A 91 11.14 8.62 -4.92
CA PRO A 91 9.95 8.55 -5.74
C PRO A 91 10.28 8.13 -7.17
N ALA A 92 11.49 8.33 -7.70
CA ALA A 92 11.84 7.83 -9.02
C ALA A 92 11.82 6.28 -9.09
N VAL A 93 11.98 5.61 -7.95
CA VAL A 93 12.03 4.15 -7.85
C VAL A 93 10.73 3.59 -7.25
N ALA A 94 10.25 4.18 -6.16
CA ALA A 94 9.14 3.63 -5.40
C ALA A 94 7.76 4.12 -5.88
N ALA A 95 7.70 5.30 -6.49
CA ALA A 95 6.45 5.90 -6.94
C ALA A 95 6.66 6.95 -8.04
N PRO A 96 7.08 6.53 -9.27
CA PRO A 96 7.54 7.45 -10.31
C PRO A 96 6.55 8.56 -10.64
N TYR A 97 5.25 8.28 -10.49
CA TYR A 97 4.16 9.23 -10.62
C TYR A 97 4.33 10.50 -9.75
N TYR A 98 4.88 10.38 -8.54
CA TYR A 98 5.05 11.51 -7.62
C TYR A 98 6.41 12.21 -7.74
N SER A 99 7.32 11.72 -8.58
CA SER A 99 8.73 12.19 -8.67
C SER A 99 8.90 13.70 -8.88
N ARG A 100 7.94 14.36 -9.52
CA ARG A 100 7.98 15.81 -9.81
C ARG A 100 6.99 16.63 -8.97
N THR A 101 6.43 16.04 -7.92
CA THR A 101 5.39 16.66 -7.09
C THR A 101 5.94 17.08 -5.72
N SER A 102 5.18 17.87 -4.96
CA SER A 102 5.49 18.14 -3.54
C SER A 102 5.51 16.85 -2.70
N ILE A 103 4.64 15.89 -3.02
CA ILE A 103 4.61 14.58 -2.36
C ILE A 103 5.94 13.84 -2.57
N GLY A 104 6.48 13.86 -3.80
CA GLY A 104 7.78 13.25 -4.09
C GLY A 104 8.91 13.83 -3.24
N ARG A 105 8.91 15.16 -3.04
CA ARG A 105 9.88 15.83 -2.16
C ARG A 105 9.75 15.39 -0.71
N LEU A 106 8.52 15.31 -0.19
CA LEU A 106 8.25 14.84 1.18
C LEU A 106 8.70 13.38 1.39
N LEU A 107 8.50 12.51 0.40
CA LEU A 107 8.95 11.12 0.46
C LEU A 107 10.47 10.99 0.54
N GLN A 108 11.21 11.87 -0.16
CA GLN A 108 12.68 11.89 -0.16
C GLN A 108 13.25 12.45 1.15
N SER A 109 12.60 13.43 1.77
CA SER A 109 13.09 14.11 2.97
C SER A 109 12.69 13.44 4.29
N GLU A 110 12.01 12.29 4.24
CA GLU A 110 11.36 11.65 5.41
C GLU A 110 10.27 12.50 6.07
N GLU A 111 9.92 13.64 5.50
CA GLU A 111 8.89 14.54 6.03
C GLU A 111 7.48 14.06 5.70
N GLY A 112 7.33 13.17 4.72
CA GLY A 112 6.03 12.61 4.41
C GLY A 112 6.05 11.14 4.04
N SER A 113 4.88 10.53 4.22
CA SER A 113 4.57 9.17 3.76
C SER A 113 3.22 9.15 3.09
N ILE A 114 3.08 8.29 2.08
CA ILE A 114 1.80 8.00 1.46
C ILE A 114 1.24 6.75 2.11
N VAL A 115 -0.04 6.78 2.48
CA VAL A 115 -0.80 5.60 2.94
C VAL A 115 -2.03 5.45 2.04
N ASN A 116 -2.25 4.25 1.52
CA ASN A 116 -3.44 3.95 0.73
C ASN A 116 -4.52 3.38 1.63
N ALA A 117 -5.66 4.06 1.76
CA ALA A 117 -6.83 3.61 2.53
C ALA A 117 -7.30 2.21 2.11
N VAL A 118 -7.16 1.91 0.81
CA VAL A 118 -7.32 0.57 0.25
C VAL A 118 -5.99 0.13 -0.35
N ALA A 119 -5.33 -0.81 0.33
CA ALA A 119 -3.99 -1.22 -0.02
C ALA A 119 -3.92 -2.15 -1.25
N TYR A 120 -4.99 -2.87 -1.57
CA TYR A 120 -5.02 -3.77 -2.72
C TYR A 120 -5.21 -3.02 -4.03
N ARG A 121 -4.53 -3.52 -5.08
CA ARG A 121 -4.43 -2.85 -6.38
C ARG A 121 -5.76 -2.91 -7.11
N SER A 122 -6.30 -1.75 -7.46
CA SER A 122 -7.55 -1.63 -8.22
C SER A 122 -7.41 -0.52 -9.25
N ALA A 123 -8.02 -0.70 -10.43
CA ALA A 123 -7.83 0.24 -11.53
C ALA A 123 -8.57 1.56 -11.28
N SER A 124 -9.78 1.48 -10.70
CA SER A 124 -10.60 2.63 -10.41
C SER A 124 -11.61 2.29 -9.32
N LEU A 125 -11.16 2.30 -8.05
CA LEU A 125 -11.97 1.89 -6.90
C LEU A 125 -13.35 2.55 -6.87
N SER A 126 -13.44 3.84 -7.21
CA SER A 126 -14.70 4.59 -7.26
C SER A 126 -15.71 4.08 -8.30
N ARG A 127 -15.27 3.27 -9.26
CA ARG A 127 -16.09 2.64 -10.32
C ARG A 127 -16.21 1.12 -10.14
N GLU A 128 -15.74 0.58 -9.02
CA GLU A 128 -15.71 -0.86 -8.74
C GLU A 128 -16.59 -1.17 -7.51
N PRO A 129 -17.93 -1.25 -7.68
CA PRO A 129 -18.85 -1.41 -6.55
C PRO A 129 -18.66 -2.73 -5.80
N SER A 130 -18.18 -3.79 -6.45
CA SER A 130 -17.84 -5.05 -5.76
C SER A 130 -16.65 -4.88 -4.81
N ASN A 131 -15.61 -4.16 -5.23
CA ASN A 131 -14.48 -3.82 -4.35
C ASN A 131 -14.90 -2.92 -3.20
N GLN A 132 -15.78 -1.94 -3.45
CA GLN A 132 -16.27 -1.03 -2.40
C GLN A 132 -17.01 -1.79 -1.29
N ARG A 133 -17.86 -2.77 -1.64
CA ARG A 133 -18.56 -3.60 -0.65
C ARG A 133 -17.61 -4.42 0.22
N LEU A 134 -16.44 -4.79 -0.29
CA LEU A 134 -15.45 -5.54 0.46
C LEU A 134 -14.65 -4.70 1.46
N LEU A 135 -14.65 -3.38 1.34
CA LEU A 135 -13.78 -2.55 2.18
C LEU A 135 -14.11 -2.66 3.67
N GLU A 136 -15.38 -2.89 4.00
CA GLU A 136 -15.85 -3.03 5.39
C GLU A 136 -15.46 -4.36 6.02
N THR A 137 -15.03 -5.35 5.22
CA THR A 137 -14.67 -6.68 5.69
C THR A 137 -13.15 -6.92 5.73
N LEU A 138 -12.37 -6.04 5.10
CA LEU A 138 -10.90 -6.15 5.06
C LEU A 138 -10.27 -5.59 6.34
N LEU A 139 -9.53 -6.44 7.05
CA LEU A 139 -8.82 -6.03 8.27
C LEU A 139 -7.72 -5.00 7.94
N SER A 140 -7.10 -5.07 6.76
CA SER A 140 -6.16 -4.03 6.32
C SER A 140 -6.76 -2.62 6.35
N VAL A 141 -8.02 -2.44 5.96
CA VAL A 141 -8.70 -1.13 5.96
C VAL A 141 -8.85 -0.61 7.39
N GLU A 142 -9.28 -1.47 8.32
CA GLU A 142 -9.36 -1.14 9.76
C GLU A 142 -7.98 -0.73 10.31
N ARG A 143 -6.92 -1.47 9.96
CA ARG A 143 -5.56 -1.20 10.45
C ARG A 143 -4.99 0.10 9.90
N ILE A 144 -5.32 0.46 8.66
CA ILE A 144 -4.95 1.75 8.08
C ILE A 144 -5.66 2.88 8.82
N ALA A 145 -6.97 2.76 9.07
CA ALA A 145 -7.72 3.76 9.83
C ALA A 145 -7.15 3.96 11.25
N ALA A 146 -6.85 2.86 11.95
CA ALA A 146 -6.24 2.91 13.29
C ALA A 146 -4.79 3.44 13.28
N GLY A 147 -4.05 3.26 12.20
CA GLY A 147 -2.68 3.76 12.02
C GLY A 147 -2.64 5.27 11.78
N CYS A 148 -3.57 5.79 10.98
CA CYS A 148 -3.67 7.22 10.66
C CYS A 148 -4.36 8.05 11.75
N GLY A 149 -5.04 7.40 12.72
CA GLY A 149 -5.81 8.07 13.78
C GLY A 149 -5.03 8.45 15.04
N ARG A 150 -3.70 8.26 15.09
CA ARG A 150 -2.88 8.67 16.24
C ARG A 150 -2.35 10.08 16.04
N ASN A 151 -3.07 11.07 16.58
CA ASN A 151 -2.52 12.32 17.09
C ASN A 151 -2.73 12.36 18.59
#